data_AF-W2HAB3-F1
#
_entry.id   AF-W2HAB3-F1
#
_cell.length_a   1.000
_cell.length_b   1.000
_cell.length_c   1.000
_cell.angle_alpha   90.00
_cell.angle_beta   90.00
_cell.angle_gamma   90.00
#
_symmetry.space_group_name_H-M   'P 1'
#
loop_
_entity.id
_entity.type
_entity.pdbx_description
1 polymer ?
#
loop_
_entity_poly.entity_id
_entity_poly.type
_entity_poly.pdbx_seq_one_letter_code
_entity_poly.pdbx_strand_id
1 'polypeptide(L)'
;MSPDIVIGEQSGVDALIEQWRRYSTYFGNLNFQLKGMEEQPFGALVATASFSFTITETSLRHVFPHLLATSGAEHTGFGTEHAMLWTRLLGRRLDCRCSLRFQWDDSAGRVTQLDWKMDLLTTLLRVLGNLEDVNYLLEKALITPTNLIKDLPTKAE
;
A
#
# COMPACT_ATOMS: atom_id res chain seq x y z
N MET A 1 -7.22 -19.42 -8.69
CA MET A 1 -6.87 -18.27 -9.53
C MET A 1 -6.26 -18.77 -10.83
N SER A 2 -6.37 -18.00 -11.91
CA SER A 2 -5.65 -18.30 -13.15
C SER A 2 -4.14 -18.18 -12.92
N PRO A 3 -3.28 -19.02 -13.54
CA PRO A 3 -1.82 -18.85 -13.47
C PRO A 3 -1.38 -17.44 -13.87
N ASP A 4 -2.04 -16.84 -14.86
CA ASP A 4 -1.74 -15.52 -15.43
C ASP A 4 -2.62 -14.41 -14.83
N ILE A 5 -3.02 -14.54 -13.56
CA ILE A 5 -3.84 -13.53 -12.89
C ILE A 5 -3.18 -12.14 -12.96
N VAL A 6 -3.94 -11.13 -13.36
CA VAL A 6 -3.48 -9.73 -13.42
C VAL A 6 -3.80 -9.00 -12.12
N ILE A 7 -2.86 -8.23 -11.59
CA ILE A 7 -2.96 -7.50 -10.31
C ILE A 7 -2.42 -6.10 -10.48
N GLY A 8 -3.30 -5.15 -10.76
CA GLY A 8 -2.91 -3.80 -11.15
C GLY A 8 -2.01 -3.84 -12.39
N GLU A 9 -0.71 -3.62 -12.19
CA GLU A 9 0.30 -3.58 -13.25
C GLU A 9 1.19 -4.85 -13.30
N GLN A 10 0.94 -5.83 -12.44
CA GLN A 10 1.71 -7.09 -12.37
C GLN A 10 0.85 -8.26 -12.85
N SER A 11 1.49 -9.38 -13.20
CA SER A 11 0.82 -10.63 -13.56
C SER A 11 1.48 -11.83 -12.90
N GLY A 12 0.68 -12.88 -12.73
CA GLY A 12 1.12 -14.14 -12.15
C GLY A 12 0.74 -14.32 -10.69
N VAL A 13 0.51 -15.58 -10.30
CA VAL A 13 0.20 -15.93 -8.90
C VAL A 13 1.36 -15.58 -7.96
N ASP A 14 2.60 -15.70 -8.42
CA ASP A 14 3.79 -15.37 -7.62
C ASP A 14 3.83 -13.87 -7.28
N ALA A 15 3.44 -13.01 -8.22
CA ALA A 15 3.33 -11.57 -7.98
C ALA A 15 2.28 -11.25 -6.89
N LEU A 16 1.14 -11.96 -6.90
CA LEU A 16 0.14 -11.83 -5.83
C LEU A 16 0.70 -12.19 -4.47
N ILE A 17 1.34 -13.36 -4.39
CA ILE A 17 1.87 -13.92 -3.16
C ILE A 17 2.95 -12.98 -2.62
N GLU A 18 3.80 -12.45 -3.49
CA GLU A 18 4.84 -11.50 -3.12
C GLU A 18 4.25 -10.18 -2.60
N GLN A 19 3.23 -9.62 -3.25
CA GLN A 19 2.54 -8.43 -2.72
C GLN A 19 1.92 -8.71 -1.35
N TRP A 20 1.24 -9.84 -1.18
CA TRP A 20 0.68 -10.23 0.11
C TRP A 20 1.75 -10.42 1.19
N ARG A 21 2.90 -11.01 0.83
CA ARG A 21 4.07 -11.13 1.70
C ARG A 21 4.58 -9.76 2.12
N ARG A 22 4.71 -8.78 1.21
CA ARG A 22 5.13 -7.42 1.54
C ARG A 22 4.18 -6.77 2.54
N TYR A 23 2.88 -6.80 2.29
CA TYR A 23 1.91 -6.22 3.22
C TYR A 23 1.97 -6.87 4.60
N SER A 24 1.96 -8.20 4.65
CA SER A 24 1.96 -8.96 5.92
C SER A 24 3.26 -8.86 6.71
N THR A 25 4.39 -8.59 6.05
CA THR A 25 5.70 -8.48 6.73
C THR A 25 6.11 -7.04 7.01
N TYR A 26 5.69 -6.07 6.18
CA TYR A 26 6.09 -4.68 6.33
C TYR A 26 5.21 -3.93 7.33
N PHE A 27 3.92 -4.23 7.40
CA PHE A 27 3.01 -3.58 8.33
C PHE A 27 2.72 -4.46 9.56
N GLY A 28 2.38 -3.83 10.68
CA GLY A 28 1.97 -4.52 11.89
C GLY A 28 0.46 -4.65 11.98
N ASN A 29 -0.04 -5.61 12.76
CA ASN A 29 -1.45 -5.73 13.14
C ASN A 29 -2.45 -5.58 11.96
N LEU A 30 -2.14 -6.23 10.83
CA LEU A 30 -2.99 -6.24 9.66
C LEU A 30 -4.36 -6.83 10.01
N ASN A 31 -5.40 -6.14 9.58
CA ASN A 31 -6.78 -6.58 9.69
C ASN A 31 -7.52 -6.22 8.41
N PHE A 32 -8.12 -7.22 7.78
CA PHE A 32 -8.94 -7.04 6.60
C PHE A 32 -10.38 -7.45 6.94
N GLN A 33 -11.33 -6.54 6.75
CA GLN A 33 -12.73 -6.78 7.05
C GLN A 33 -13.61 -6.46 5.84
N LEU A 34 -14.15 -7.50 5.22
CA LEU A 34 -15.16 -7.38 4.18
C LEU A 34 -16.42 -6.69 4.74
N LYS A 35 -16.93 -5.69 4.01
CA LYS A 35 -18.13 -4.92 4.36
C LYS A 35 -19.32 -5.29 3.48
N GLY A 36 -19.06 -5.57 2.22
CA GLY A 36 -20.09 -5.97 1.27
C GLY A 36 -19.46 -6.48 0.00
N MET A 37 -20.25 -7.20 -0.78
CA MET A 37 -19.84 -7.75 -2.06
C MET A 37 -21.04 -7.72 -2.99
N GLU A 38 -20.82 -7.22 -4.19
CA GLU A 38 -21.86 -6.99 -5.18
C GLU A 38 -21.37 -7.46 -6.55
N GLU A 39 -22.22 -8.18 -7.26
CA GLU A 39 -22.00 -8.50 -8.66
C GLU A 39 -22.32 -7.26 -9.51
N GLN A 40 -21.40 -6.92 -10.40
CA GLN A 40 -21.49 -5.82 -11.33
C GLN A 40 -21.88 -6.36 -12.71
N PRO A 41 -22.38 -5.49 -13.62
CA PRO A 41 -22.62 -5.88 -14.99
C PRO A 41 -21.40 -6.56 -15.62
N PHE A 42 -21.66 -7.55 -16.49
CA PHE A 42 -20.64 -8.37 -17.16
C PHE A 42 -19.85 -9.31 -16.22
N GLY A 43 -20.45 -9.76 -15.10
CA GLY A 43 -19.92 -10.83 -14.26
C GLY A 43 -18.76 -10.43 -13.34
N ALA A 44 -18.44 -9.14 -13.28
CA ALA A 44 -17.40 -8.64 -12.40
C ALA A 44 -17.89 -8.60 -10.94
N LEU A 45 -17.05 -9.00 -9.98
CA LEU A 45 -17.43 -8.94 -8.57
C LEU A 45 -16.70 -7.76 -7.91
N VAL A 46 -17.42 -6.89 -7.22
CA VAL A 46 -16.83 -5.79 -6.46
C VAL A 46 -17.09 -6.00 -4.98
N ALA A 47 -16.01 -6.13 -4.22
CA ALA A 47 -16.03 -6.15 -2.78
C ALA A 47 -15.64 -4.78 -2.22
N THR A 48 -16.32 -4.36 -1.16
CA THR A 48 -15.91 -3.22 -0.32
C THR A 48 -15.42 -3.75 1.02
N ALA A 49 -14.35 -3.16 1.53
CA ALA A 49 -13.73 -3.63 2.76
C ALA A 49 -13.10 -2.47 3.55
N SER A 50 -12.78 -2.75 4.80
CA SER A 50 -11.86 -1.95 5.60
C SER A 50 -10.56 -2.71 5.76
N PHE A 51 -9.46 -2.06 5.44
CA PHE A 51 -8.12 -2.60 5.62
C PHE A 51 -7.37 -1.72 6.60
N SER A 52 -6.95 -2.32 7.70
CA SER A 52 -6.34 -1.62 8.81
C SER A 52 -4.99 -2.22 9.14
N PHE A 53 -4.01 -1.39 9.42
CA PHE A 53 -2.65 -1.83 9.70
C PHE A 53 -1.91 -0.77 10.50
N THR A 54 -0.85 -1.18 11.18
CA THR A 54 0.01 -0.30 11.98
C THR A 54 1.30 -0.04 11.21
N ILE A 55 1.69 1.24 11.11
CA ILE A 55 2.99 1.63 10.58
C ILE A 55 4.06 1.24 11.61
N THR A 56 4.98 0.38 11.19
CA THR A 56 6.12 -0.07 12.00
C THR A 56 7.42 0.52 11.46
N GLU A 57 8.51 0.31 12.18
CA GLU A 57 9.84 0.62 11.66
C GLU A 57 10.11 -0.13 10.34
N THR A 58 9.66 -1.39 10.20
CA THR A 58 9.76 -2.13 8.94
C THR A 58 8.98 -1.45 7.82
N SER A 59 7.77 -0.93 8.11
CA SER A 59 6.98 -0.18 7.13
C SER A 59 7.73 1.06 6.66
N LEU A 60 8.29 1.83 7.59
CA LEU A 60 9.02 3.05 7.24
C LEU A 60 10.29 2.71 6.43
N ARG A 61 11.00 1.62 6.75
CA ARG A 61 12.18 1.20 5.99
C ARG A 61 11.87 0.68 4.58
N HIS A 62 10.77 -0.02 4.38
CA HIS A 62 10.49 -0.71 3.11
C HIS A 62 9.45 0.00 2.24
N VAL A 63 8.64 0.89 2.81
CA VAL A 63 7.57 1.62 2.08
C VAL A 63 7.89 3.10 1.97
N PHE A 64 8.53 3.68 3.00
CA PHE A 64 8.91 5.10 3.02
C PHE A 64 10.41 5.31 3.29
N PRO A 65 11.32 4.60 2.57
CA PRO A 65 12.75 4.59 2.88
C PRO A 65 13.41 5.97 2.86
N HIS A 66 12.84 6.91 2.10
CA HIS A 66 13.33 8.29 2.02
C HIS A 66 13.23 9.05 3.36
N LEU A 67 12.42 8.58 4.32
CA LEU A 67 12.36 9.14 5.67
C LEU A 67 13.56 8.74 6.55
N LEU A 68 14.34 7.70 6.18
CA LEU A 68 15.55 7.29 6.91
C LEU A 68 16.76 8.18 6.63
N ALA A 69 16.76 8.86 5.48
CA ALA A 69 17.96 9.44 4.88
C ALA A 69 18.37 10.79 5.50
N THR A 70 18.43 10.91 6.83
CA THR A 70 18.90 12.17 7.46
C THR A 70 19.57 12.01 8.83
N SER A 71 20.59 11.15 8.94
CA SER A 71 21.53 11.19 10.07
C SER A 71 22.95 11.67 9.71
N GLY A 72 23.16 12.18 8.49
CA GLY A 72 24.51 12.50 7.98
C GLY A 72 24.73 13.87 7.33
N ALA A 73 23.74 14.75 7.28
CA ALA A 73 23.90 16.09 6.69
C ALA A 73 23.60 17.16 7.74
N GLU A 74 24.60 17.46 8.56
CA GLU A 74 24.68 18.74 9.25
C GLU A 74 24.67 19.86 8.19
N HIS A 75 23.89 20.92 8.42
CA HIS A 75 23.87 22.19 7.66
C HIS A 75 22.84 22.41 6.53
N THR A 76 21.67 21.75 6.52
CA THR A 76 20.47 22.35 5.89
C THR A 76 19.25 22.09 6.78
N GLY A 77 18.34 23.06 6.93
CA GLY A 77 17.17 22.97 7.82
C GLY A 77 16.13 21.89 7.47
N PHE A 78 16.45 20.96 6.57
CA PHE A 78 15.60 19.86 6.11
C PHE A 78 15.64 18.61 7.00
N GLY A 79 16.60 18.49 7.92
CA GLY A 79 16.72 17.28 8.76
C GLY A 79 15.60 17.07 9.78
N THR A 80 14.87 18.14 10.14
CA THR A 80 13.82 18.10 11.16
C THR A 80 12.50 17.54 10.62
N GLU A 81 12.15 17.82 9.36
CA GLU A 81 10.87 17.45 8.75
C GLU A 81 10.74 15.93 8.55
N HIS A 82 11.80 15.26 8.07
CA HIS A 82 11.82 13.81 7.89
C HIS A 82 11.69 13.06 9.23
N ALA A 83 12.47 13.49 10.23
CA ALA A 83 12.42 12.91 11.56
C ALA A 83 11.05 13.15 12.23
N MET A 84 10.41 14.29 11.95
CA MET A 84 9.06 14.59 12.40
C MET A 84 8.03 13.67 11.76
N LEU A 85 8.05 13.47 10.43
CA LEU A 85 7.15 12.55 9.74
C LEU A 85 7.35 11.10 10.20
N TRP A 86 8.60 10.66 10.33
CA TRP A 86 8.94 9.35 10.89
C TRP A 86 8.27 9.14 12.25
N THR A 87 8.49 10.08 13.17
CA THR A 87 7.97 10.01 14.55
C THR A 87 6.45 10.06 14.58
N ARG A 88 5.83 10.88 13.72
CA ARG A 88 4.38 11.01 13.64
C ARG A 88 3.69 9.78 13.07
N LEU A 89 4.36 9.05 12.18
CA LEU A 89 3.82 7.85 11.54
C LEU A 89 4.09 6.58 12.35
N LEU A 90 5.26 6.45 12.99
CA LEU A 90 5.64 5.26 13.72
C LEU A 90 4.60 4.89 14.79
N GLY A 91 4.13 3.64 14.76
CA GLY A 91 3.13 3.11 15.69
C GLY A 91 1.70 3.54 15.39
N ARG A 92 1.44 4.39 14.39
CA ARG A 92 0.07 4.79 14.03
C ARG A 92 -0.67 3.64 13.36
N ARG A 93 -1.90 3.42 13.80
CA ARG A 93 -2.85 2.57 13.09
C ARG A 93 -3.56 3.40 12.02
N LEU A 94 -3.51 2.91 10.79
CA LEU A 94 -4.25 3.43 9.66
C LEU A 94 -5.45 2.51 9.43
N ASP A 95 -6.63 3.10 9.29
CA ASP A 95 -7.85 2.41 8.91
C ASP A 95 -8.28 2.96 7.55
N CYS A 96 -8.07 2.16 6.50
CA CYS A 96 -8.33 2.55 5.13
C CYS A 96 -9.61 1.89 4.61
N ARG A 97 -10.42 2.65 3.88
CA ARG A 97 -11.46 2.06 3.04
C ARG A 97 -10.78 1.46 1.82
N CYS A 98 -11.17 0.24 1.45
CA CYS A 98 -10.69 -0.38 0.23
C CYS A 98 -11.84 -0.98 -0.58
N SER A 99 -11.59 -1.12 -1.87
CA SER A 99 -12.41 -1.90 -2.79
C SER A 99 -11.55 -2.88 -3.56
N LEU A 100 -12.12 -4.05 -3.86
CA LEU A 100 -11.48 -5.08 -4.66
C LEU A 100 -12.42 -5.40 -5.81
N ARG A 101 -11.90 -5.45 -7.02
CA ARG A 101 -12.63 -5.84 -8.22
C ARG A 101 -12.01 -7.13 -8.74
N PHE A 102 -12.84 -8.16 -8.83
CA PHE A 102 -12.47 -9.45 -9.38
C PHE A 102 -13.08 -9.58 -10.78
N GLN A 103 -12.27 -9.97 -11.76
CA GLN A 103 -12.76 -10.54 -13.02
C GLN A 103 -12.63 -12.05 -12.97
N TRP A 104 -13.60 -12.72 -13.55
CA TRP A 104 -13.66 -14.18 -13.61
C TRP A 104 -13.66 -14.62 -15.07
N ASP A 105 -13.04 -15.77 -15.31
CA ASP A 105 -13.33 -16.58 -16.48
C ASP A 105 -14.48 -17.53 -16.10
N ASP A 106 -15.67 -17.24 -16.63
CA ASP A 106 -16.89 -18.04 -16.39
C ASP A 106 -16.74 -19.48 -16.89
N SER A 107 -15.91 -19.71 -17.90
CA SER A 107 -15.71 -21.03 -18.48
C SER A 107 -14.81 -21.93 -17.62
N ALA A 108 -13.78 -21.34 -16.99
CA ALA A 108 -12.85 -22.07 -16.11
C ALA A 108 -13.17 -21.95 -14.61
N GLY A 109 -14.08 -21.04 -14.23
CA GLY A 109 -14.42 -20.74 -12.84
C GLY A 109 -13.25 -20.14 -12.03
N ARG A 110 -12.38 -19.38 -12.69
CA ARG A 110 -11.14 -18.84 -12.08
C ARG A 110 -11.10 -17.32 -12.14
N VAL A 111 -10.59 -16.70 -11.08
CA VAL A 111 -10.23 -15.27 -11.10
C VAL A 111 -9.09 -15.04 -12.08
N THR A 112 -9.29 -14.14 -13.03
CA THR A 112 -8.32 -13.72 -14.06
C THR A 112 -7.71 -12.36 -13.78
N GLN A 113 -8.40 -11.50 -13.02
CA GLN A 113 -7.88 -10.20 -12.61
C GLN A 113 -8.36 -9.85 -11.20
N LEU A 114 -7.48 -9.23 -10.43
CA LEU A 114 -7.73 -8.67 -9.12
C LEU A 114 -7.19 -7.23 -9.07
N ASP A 115 -8.07 -6.25 -9.11
CA ASP A 115 -7.69 -4.87 -8.83
C ASP A 115 -8.09 -4.52 -7.40
N TRP A 116 -7.18 -3.94 -6.64
CA TRP A 116 -7.50 -3.40 -5.32
C TRP A 116 -7.15 -1.93 -5.21
N LYS A 117 -8.03 -1.18 -4.54
CA LYS A 117 -7.86 0.25 -4.30
C LYS A 117 -8.00 0.52 -2.82
N MET A 118 -7.05 1.21 -2.25
CA MET A 118 -7.05 1.63 -0.86
C MET A 118 -7.01 3.16 -0.80
N ASP A 119 -7.92 3.76 -0.03
CA ASP A 119 -7.95 5.21 0.21
C ASP A 119 -6.88 5.60 1.24
N LEU A 120 -5.62 5.50 0.83
CA LEU A 120 -4.46 5.82 1.67
C LEU A 120 -4.34 7.34 1.88
N LEU A 121 -4.65 8.12 0.84
CA LEU A 121 -4.55 9.58 0.86
C LEU A 121 -5.40 10.18 1.98
N THR A 122 -6.69 9.84 2.04
CA THR A 122 -7.59 10.38 3.06
C THR A 122 -7.17 9.94 4.45
N THR A 123 -6.73 8.69 4.61
CA THR A 123 -6.28 8.17 5.91
C THR A 123 -5.01 8.86 6.39
N LEU A 124 -4.03 9.08 5.50
CA LEU A 124 -2.80 9.81 5.84
C LEU A 124 -3.08 11.29 6.13
N LEU A 125 -3.98 11.94 5.38
CA LEU A 125 -4.37 13.32 5.64
C LEU A 125 -4.97 13.50 7.04
N ARG A 126 -5.74 12.52 7.53
CA ARG A 126 -6.24 12.54 8.92
C ARG A 126 -5.15 12.41 9.97
N VAL A 127 -4.06 11.69 9.67
CA VAL A 127 -2.94 11.49 10.59
C VAL A 127 -1.97 12.68 10.56
N LEU A 128 -1.69 13.21 9.37
CA LEU A 128 -0.70 14.26 9.14
C LEU A 128 -1.31 15.67 9.17
N GLY A 129 -2.63 15.82 9.03
CA GLY A 129 -3.35 17.07 9.23
C GLY A 129 -3.17 18.12 8.12
N ASN A 130 -2.33 17.88 7.12
CA ASN A 130 -2.15 18.76 5.97
C ASN A 130 -1.76 17.95 4.72
N LEU A 131 -2.02 18.52 3.53
CA LEU A 131 -1.73 17.85 2.26
C LEU A 131 -0.25 17.93 1.85
N GLU A 132 0.50 18.90 2.34
CA GLU A 132 1.91 19.08 2.03
C GLU A 132 2.74 17.90 2.52
N ASP A 133 2.59 17.54 3.80
CA ASP A 133 3.20 16.36 4.43
C ASP A 133 2.78 15.06 3.74
N VAL A 134 1.52 14.95 3.34
CA VAL A 134 0.99 13.75 2.67
C VAL A 134 1.58 13.61 1.27
N ASN A 135 1.62 14.71 0.51
CA ASN A 135 2.21 14.74 -0.82
C ASN A 135 3.69 14.38 -0.73
N TYR A 136 4.41 15.02 0.20
CA TYR A 136 5.81 14.75 0.46
C TYR A 136 6.05 13.26 0.78
N LEU A 137 5.24 12.68 1.67
CA LEU A 137 5.33 11.28 2.06
C LEU A 137 5.10 10.32 0.88
N LEU A 138 4.11 10.59 0.04
CA LEU A 138 3.69 9.70 -1.04
C LEU A 138 4.55 9.84 -2.31
N GLU A 139 5.09 11.03 -2.59
CA GLU A 139 5.88 11.31 -3.80
C GLU A 139 7.08 10.36 -3.95
N LYS A 140 7.74 10.04 -2.85
CA LYS A 140 8.93 9.18 -2.80
C LYS A 140 8.67 7.83 -2.14
N ALA A 141 7.40 7.46 -1.95
CA ALA A 141 7.04 6.18 -1.38
C ALA A 141 7.24 5.05 -2.39
N LEU A 142 7.51 3.84 -1.89
CA LEU A 142 7.54 2.63 -2.70
C LEU A 142 6.16 2.00 -2.87
N ILE A 143 5.15 2.45 -2.13
CA ILE A 143 3.75 2.12 -2.41
C ILE A 143 3.23 3.00 -3.56
N THR A 144 2.66 2.36 -4.59
CA THR A 144 2.13 3.03 -5.77
C THR A 144 0.68 3.50 -5.58
N PRO A 145 0.15 4.37 -6.46
CA PRO A 145 -1.29 4.68 -6.50
C PRO A 145 -2.18 3.45 -6.74
N THR A 146 -1.65 2.41 -7.37
CA THR A 146 -2.30 1.10 -7.55
C THR A 146 -2.15 0.18 -6.33
N ASN A 147 -1.61 0.69 -5.22
CA ASN A 147 -1.40 -0.03 -3.96
C ASN A 147 -0.48 -1.26 -4.11
N LEU A 148 0.47 -1.19 -5.03
CA LEU A 148 1.56 -2.16 -5.12
C LEU A 148 2.77 -1.61 -4.38
N ILE A 149 3.46 -2.45 -3.64
CA ILE A 149 4.72 -2.07 -3.00
C ILE A 149 5.85 -2.50 -3.92
N LYS A 150 6.66 -1.54 -4.39
CA LYS A 150 7.85 -1.76 -5.23
C LYS A 150 9.03 -2.28 -4.40
N ASP A 151 10.00 -2.86 -5.08
CA ASP A 151 11.26 -3.25 -4.46
C ASP A 151 12.05 -2.05 -3.95
N LEU A 152 12.88 -2.27 -2.94
CA LEU A 152 13.88 -1.30 -2.55
C LEU A 152 14.83 -1.10 -3.74
N PRO A 153 15.15 0.15 -4.13
CA PRO A 153 16.13 0.38 -5.17
C PRO A 153 17.46 -0.24 -4.75
N THR A 154 17.98 -1.15 -5.57
CA THR A 154 19.35 -1.64 -5.43
C THR A 154 20.26 -0.43 -5.57
N LYS A 155 21.12 -0.15 -4.58
CA LYS A 155 22.12 0.93 -4.74
C LYS A 155 22.89 0.62 -6.02
N ALA A 156 22.83 1.52 -7.00
CA ALA A 156 23.73 1.46 -8.14
C ALA A 156 25.16 1.48 -7.58
N GLU A 157 25.91 0.42 -7.84
CA GLU A 157 27.35 0.33 -7.53
C GLU A 157 28.14 1.41 -8.26
#